data_AF-A0A9N9DZD3-F1
#
_entry.id   AF-A0A9N9DZD3-F1
#
_cell.length_a   1.000
_cell.length_b   1.000
_cell.length_c   1.000
_cell.angle_alpha   90.00
_cell.angle_beta   90.00
_cell.angle_gamma   90.00
#
_symmetry.space_group_name_H-M   'P 1'
#
loop_
_entity.id
_entity.type
_entity.pdbx_description
1 polymer ?
#
loop_
_entity_poly.entity_id
_entity_poly.type
_entity_poly.pdbx_seq_one_letter_code
_entity_poly.pdbx_strand_id
1 'polypeptide(L)'
;MVGLAPNEEEDQGFVFVRRRNAPLEESIIPIPLTETPIIKKNQGIRQSKRRSSIEKRGKRASSIGNGFVAKPHPDVNSNEFFRHIQAEMPEPIKLRQLLGWCGQRALDKQTSADENALKIAKIIEQEVLNDLTDGKISTSWYYRQNVHEPLEKILPKKPHPQNIVNQRKLEEYEAILRRLKAECEEWTNLISEINSFHESVVNVASSIPSDEGKISMLPDEIDMSFLPEEQHKFLLQYCNEDEKNKINDLEKVIQPLESQLDHIYHFFYHASKFNTATQIYCENLHLKLSSTFLQKQRLERGEIETKHVLQAFSRIR
;
A
#
# COMPACT_ATOMS: atom_id res chain seq x y z
N MET A 1 -60.22 8.25 71.25
CA MET A 1 -59.62 7.23 72.12
C MET A 1 -60.28 5.91 71.76
N VAL A 2 -59.64 4.89 71.22
CA VAL A 2 -58.22 4.55 71.03
C VAL A 2 -58.17 3.75 69.73
N GLY A 3 -57.32 4.15 68.81
CA GLY A 3 -56.93 3.33 67.66
C GLY A 3 -55.69 2.50 67.99
N LEU A 4 -55.37 1.59 67.07
CA LEU A 4 -54.14 0.82 66.91
C LEU A 4 -54.05 -0.48 67.73
N ALA A 5 -54.54 -1.57 67.12
CA ALA A 5 -53.93 -2.89 67.26
C ALA A 5 -53.10 -3.15 65.99
N PRO A 6 -51.82 -3.56 66.10
CA PRO A 6 -51.02 -3.91 64.93
C PRO A 6 -51.30 -5.36 64.52
N ASN A 7 -51.56 -5.57 63.23
CA ASN A 7 -51.56 -6.89 62.61
C ASN A 7 -50.08 -7.32 62.43
N GLU A 8 -49.65 -8.33 63.18
CA GLU A 8 -48.45 -9.10 62.87
C GLU A 8 -48.83 -10.16 61.83
N GLU A 9 -48.56 -9.89 60.56
CA GLU A 9 -48.54 -10.90 59.52
C GLU A 9 -47.22 -11.68 59.64
N GLU A 10 -47.30 -12.92 60.13
CA GLU A 10 -46.17 -13.85 60.15
C GLU A 10 -45.79 -14.24 58.71
N ASP A 11 -44.69 -13.66 58.25
CA ASP A 11 -44.04 -13.92 56.98
C ASP A 11 -43.43 -15.34 57.01
N GLN A 12 -44.19 -16.36 56.57
CA GLN A 12 -43.68 -17.72 56.40
C GLN A 12 -42.75 -17.81 55.18
N GLY A 13 -41.51 -17.38 55.38
CA GLY A 13 -40.42 -17.58 54.43
C GLY A 13 -40.16 -19.07 54.20
N PHE A 14 -40.36 -19.54 52.96
CA PHE A 14 -39.93 -20.86 52.53
C PHE A 14 -38.40 -20.94 52.50
N VAL A 15 -37.80 -21.53 53.54
CA VAL A 15 -36.36 -21.80 53.60
C VAL A 15 -36.04 -23.04 52.75
N PHE A 16 -35.39 -22.84 51.60
CA PHE A 16 -34.85 -23.94 50.80
C PHE A 16 -33.53 -24.44 51.40
N VAL A 17 -33.60 -25.39 52.34
CA VAL A 17 -32.41 -26.07 52.85
C VAL A 17 -31.96 -27.10 51.81
N ARG A 18 -30.93 -26.76 51.00
CA ARG A 18 -30.22 -27.75 50.19
C ARG A 18 -29.40 -28.66 51.11
N ARG A 19 -29.97 -29.82 51.48
CA ARG A 19 -29.18 -30.93 52.04
C ARG A 19 -28.20 -31.42 50.97
N ARG A 20 -26.94 -31.01 51.10
CA ARG A 20 -25.81 -31.63 50.42
C ARG A 20 -25.43 -32.85 51.24
N ASN A 21 -25.40 -34.02 50.62
CA ASN A 21 -24.97 -35.33 51.15
C ASN A 21 -26.13 -36.20 51.67
N ALA A 22 -26.90 -36.77 50.76
CA ALA A 22 -27.61 -38.03 50.95
C ALA A 22 -26.97 -39.08 50.02
N PRO A 23 -26.82 -40.35 50.42
CA PRO A 23 -26.31 -41.39 49.53
C PRO A 23 -27.30 -41.59 48.37
N LEU A 24 -26.78 -41.71 47.15
CA LEU A 24 -27.58 -42.02 45.96
C LEU A 24 -27.98 -43.50 46.03
N GLU A 25 -29.06 -43.82 46.74
CA GLU A 25 -29.79 -45.05 46.47
C GLU A 25 -30.49 -44.88 45.12
N GLU A 26 -30.19 -45.76 44.17
CA GLU A 26 -30.90 -45.85 42.90
C GLU A 26 -32.35 -46.30 43.16
N SER A 27 -33.20 -45.35 43.53
CA SER A 27 -34.64 -45.57 43.56
C SER A 27 -35.13 -45.72 42.13
N ILE A 28 -35.46 -46.94 41.72
CA ILE A 28 -36.15 -47.20 40.45
C ILE A 28 -37.57 -46.65 40.62
N ILE A 29 -37.77 -45.40 40.19
CA ILE A 29 -39.08 -44.75 40.19
C ILE A 29 -39.81 -45.25 38.93
N PRO A 30 -40.88 -46.07 39.07
CA PRO A 30 -41.61 -46.53 37.91
C PRO A 30 -42.26 -45.33 37.21
N ILE A 31 -41.96 -45.17 35.92
CA ILE A 31 -42.57 -44.12 35.10
C ILE A 31 -44.07 -44.46 34.99
N PRO A 32 -44.97 -43.58 35.46
CA PRO A 32 -46.40 -43.85 35.40
C PRO A 32 -46.83 -43.93 33.93
N LEU A 33 -47.43 -45.07 33.55
CA LEU A 33 -47.91 -45.35 32.18
C LEU A 33 -49.11 -44.47 31.79
N THR A 34 -49.72 -43.77 32.75
CA THR A 34 -50.81 -42.84 32.52
C THR A 34 -50.42 -41.43 32.96
N GLU A 35 -50.65 -40.46 32.07
CA GLU A 35 -50.29 -39.06 32.33
C GLU A 35 -51.01 -38.53 33.58
N THR A 36 -50.24 -37.92 34.49
CA THR A 36 -50.79 -37.24 35.66
C THR A 36 -51.72 -36.11 35.22
N PRO A 37 -52.76 -35.76 35.99
CA PRO A 37 -53.76 -34.77 35.59
C PRO A 37 -53.17 -33.38 35.29
N ILE A 38 -52.02 -33.05 35.88
CA ILE A 38 -51.25 -31.84 35.58
C ILE A 38 -50.62 -31.90 34.18
N ILE A 39 -50.13 -33.07 33.75
CA ILE A 39 -49.57 -33.27 32.41
C ILE A 39 -50.68 -33.19 31.36
N LYS A 40 -51.86 -33.78 31.62
CA LYS A 40 -53.04 -33.64 30.76
C LYS A 40 -53.48 -32.19 30.59
N LYS A 41 -53.49 -31.38 31.66
CA LYS A 41 -53.77 -29.93 31.58
C LYS A 41 -52.72 -29.18 30.74
N ASN A 42 -51.47 -29.62 30.79
CA ASN A 42 -50.37 -29.03 30.03
C ASN A 42 -50.23 -29.60 28.59
N GLN A 43 -51.03 -30.59 28.19
CA GLN A 43 -51.05 -31.11 26.82
C GLN A 43 -51.42 -30.01 25.82
N GLY A 44 -52.38 -29.14 26.14
CA GLY A 44 -52.77 -28.02 25.26
C GLY A 44 -51.63 -27.03 24.99
N ILE A 45 -50.73 -26.82 25.96
CA ILE A 45 -49.54 -25.96 25.81
C ILE A 45 -48.49 -26.65 24.93
N ARG A 46 -48.41 -27.98 24.98
CA ARG A 46 -47.47 -28.79 24.17
C ARG A 46 -47.97 -29.01 22.73
N GLN A 47 -49.28 -29.10 22.54
CA GLN A 47 -49.95 -29.25 21.25
C GLN A 47 -50.17 -27.91 20.54
N SER A 48 -50.14 -26.78 21.26
CA SER A 48 -49.95 -25.47 20.64
C SER A 48 -48.65 -25.52 19.84
N LYS A 49 -48.74 -25.35 18.51
CA LYS A 49 -47.62 -25.30 17.55
C LYS A 49 -46.38 -24.76 18.24
N ARG A 50 -45.34 -25.61 18.36
CA ARG A 50 -44.02 -25.28 18.91
C ARG A 50 -43.73 -23.80 18.72
N ARG A 51 -43.85 -23.05 19.81
CA ARG A 51 -43.73 -21.59 19.84
C ARG A 51 -42.47 -21.21 19.09
N SER A 52 -42.62 -20.71 17.86
CA SER A 52 -41.49 -20.50 16.98
C SER A 52 -40.64 -19.39 17.58
N SER A 53 -39.36 -19.68 17.90
CA SER A 53 -38.45 -18.68 18.48
C SER A 53 -38.14 -17.54 17.50
N ILE A 54 -38.43 -17.75 16.21
CA ILE A 54 -38.31 -16.75 15.15
C ILE A 54 -39.31 -15.61 15.32
N GLU A 55 -40.54 -15.91 15.74
CA GLU A 55 -41.65 -14.95 15.79
C GLU A 55 -41.56 -13.99 16.98
N LYS A 56 -40.70 -14.31 17.97
CA LYS A 56 -40.36 -13.42 19.10
C LYS A 56 -39.01 -12.71 18.96
N ARG A 57 -38.23 -13.00 17.92
CA ARG A 57 -36.94 -12.35 17.67
C ARG A 57 -37.17 -10.92 17.18
N GLY A 58 -36.52 -9.95 17.81
CA GLY A 58 -36.68 -8.53 17.46
C GLY A 58 -37.91 -7.81 18.06
N LYS A 59 -38.81 -8.53 18.77
CA LYS A 59 -40.01 -7.93 19.41
C LYS A 59 -39.77 -7.33 20.80
N ARG A 60 -38.59 -7.54 21.40
CA ARG A 60 -38.25 -7.01 22.74
C ARG A 60 -37.67 -5.59 22.71
N ALA A 61 -37.26 -5.12 21.54
CA ALA A 61 -36.62 -3.81 21.37
C ALA A 61 -37.54 -2.79 20.65
N SER A 62 -38.75 -3.18 20.27
CA SER A 62 -39.66 -2.42 19.41
C SER A 62 -40.66 -1.54 20.19
N SER A 63 -40.29 -1.04 21.37
CA SER A 63 -41.16 -0.18 22.19
C SER A 63 -40.73 1.29 22.24
N ILE A 64 -39.75 1.71 21.43
CA ILE A 64 -39.52 3.13 21.12
C ILE A 64 -40.42 3.45 19.92
N GLY A 65 -41.27 4.46 20.07
CA GLY A 65 -42.36 4.79 19.14
C GLY A 65 -41.94 4.90 17.66
N ASN A 66 -42.92 4.76 16.78
CA ASN A 66 -42.82 4.76 15.30
C ASN A 66 -42.27 3.48 14.62
N GLY A 67 -42.13 2.36 15.32
CA GLY A 67 -41.80 1.07 14.69
C GLY A 67 -40.32 0.90 14.32
N PHE A 68 -39.44 1.75 14.87
CA PHE A 68 -38.00 1.59 14.73
C PHE A 68 -37.43 0.70 15.84
N VAL A 69 -36.68 -0.32 15.43
CA VAL A 69 -36.03 -1.29 16.31
C VAL A 69 -34.68 -0.74 16.79
N ALA A 70 -34.32 -0.97 18.06
CA ALA A 70 -33.02 -0.59 18.63
C ALA A 70 -31.85 -1.09 17.77
N LYS A 71 -30.77 -0.30 17.71
CA LYS A 71 -29.52 -0.61 16.96
C LYS A 71 -28.99 -1.99 17.35
N PRO A 72 -28.61 -2.86 16.39
CA PRO A 72 -27.92 -4.11 16.67
C PRO A 72 -26.59 -3.82 17.38
N HIS A 73 -26.15 -4.74 18.26
CA HIS A 73 -24.87 -4.60 18.94
C HIS A 73 -23.73 -4.41 17.92
N PRO A 74 -22.69 -3.59 18.21
CA PRO A 74 -21.57 -3.33 17.29
C PRO A 74 -20.87 -4.58 16.74
N ASP A 75 -20.92 -5.69 17.48
CA ASP A 75 -20.31 -6.97 17.12
C ASP A 75 -21.11 -7.77 16.09
N VAL A 76 -22.39 -7.45 15.89
CA VAL A 76 -23.22 -8.13 14.89
C VAL A 76 -22.72 -7.74 13.51
N ASN A 77 -22.42 -8.71 12.64
CA ASN A 77 -21.98 -8.43 11.28
C ASN A 77 -23.13 -7.76 10.48
N SER A 78 -22.80 -6.80 9.61
CA SER A 78 -23.79 -6.11 8.77
C SER A 78 -24.59 -7.08 7.90
N ASN A 79 -23.99 -8.20 7.52
CA ASN A 79 -24.65 -9.27 6.76
C ASN A 79 -25.76 -9.97 7.55
N GLU A 80 -25.82 -9.86 8.88
CA GLU A 80 -26.80 -10.55 9.71
C GLU A 80 -27.94 -9.65 10.19
N PHE A 81 -27.88 -8.34 9.90
CA PHE A 81 -28.87 -7.36 10.34
C PHE A 81 -30.30 -7.75 9.97
N PHE A 82 -30.51 -8.35 8.79
CA PHE A 82 -31.83 -8.82 8.35
C PHE A 82 -32.49 -9.80 9.33
N ARG A 83 -31.72 -10.58 10.10
CA ARG A 83 -32.24 -11.55 11.08
C ARG A 83 -32.83 -10.88 12.34
N HIS A 84 -32.50 -9.61 12.57
CA HIS A 84 -32.94 -8.84 13.72
C HIS A 84 -34.14 -7.93 13.43
N ILE A 85 -34.57 -7.88 12.17
CA ILE A 85 -35.74 -7.14 11.73
C ILE A 85 -36.99 -8.02 11.86
N GLN A 86 -38.11 -7.43 12.27
CA GLN A 86 -39.37 -8.14 12.40
C GLN A 86 -39.91 -8.56 11.03
N ALA A 87 -40.25 -9.85 10.89
CA ALA A 87 -40.75 -10.42 9.64
C ALA A 87 -42.15 -9.88 9.25
N GLU A 88 -42.92 -9.38 10.20
CA GLU A 88 -44.29 -8.89 10.00
C GLU A 88 -44.36 -7.48 9.37
N MET A 89 -43.24 -6.74 9.32
CA MET A 89 -43.23 -5.39 8.74
C MET A 89 -43.29 -5.39 7.21
N PRO A 90 -43.90 -4.37 6.58
CA PRO A 90 -43.81 -4.12 5.13
C PRO A 90 -42.35 -4.04 4.64
N GLU A 91 -42.07 -4.54 3.45
CA GLU A 91 -40.70 -4.63 2.93
C GLU A 91 -39.98 -3.27 2.79
N PRO A 92 -40.63 -2.16 2.39
CA PRO A 92 -40.00 -0.84 2.36
C PRO A 92 -39.57 -0.34 3.74
N ILE A 93 -40.32 -0.71 4.78
CA ILE A 93 -40.02 -0.35 6.17
C ILE A 93 -38.86 -1.20 6.68
N LYS A 94 -38.83 -2.50 6.33
CA LYS A 94 -37.66 -3.37 6.59
C LYS A 94 -36.39 -2.82 5.93
N LEU A 95 -36.49 -2.38 4.67
CA LEU A 95 -35.37 -1.77 3.96
C LEU A 95 -34.90 -0.50 4.65
N ARG A 96 -35.83 0.40 5.01
CA ARG A 96 -35.50 1.64 5.71
C ARG A 96 -34.76 1.37 7.02
N GLN A 97 -35.22 0.41 7.81
CA GLN A 97 -34.57 -0.02 9.04
C GLN A 97 -33.15 -0.55 8.78
N LEU A 98 -33.01 -1.41 7.76
CA LEU A 98 -31.72 -1.98 7.37
C LEU A 98 -30.73 -0.90 6.91
N LEU A 99 -31.18 0.01 6.03
CA LEU A 99 -30.38 1.13 5.55
C LEU A 99 -30.00 2.07 6.68
N GLY A 100 -30.91 2.33 7.62
CA GLY A 100 -30.61 3.14 8.81
C GLY A 100 -29.49 2.52 9.66
N TRP A 101 -29.54 1.23 9.93
CA TRP A 101 -28.49 0.52 10.68
C TRP A 101 -27.16 0.48 9.94
N CYS A 102 -27.19 0.20 8.63
CA CYS A 102 -25.99 0.22 7.79
C CYS A 102 -25.38 1.62 7.72
N GLY A 103 -26.20 2.66 7.56
CA GLY A 103 -25.80 4.06 7.53
C GLY A 103 -25.10 4.48 8.82
N GLN A 104 -25.73 4.27 9.98
CA GLN A 104 -25.11 4.57 11.28
C GLN A 104 -23.73 3.92 11.45
N ARG A 105 -23.60 2.65 11.05
CA ARG A 105 -22.31 1.94 11.15
C ARG A 105 -21.29 2.43 10.14
N ALA A 106 -21.72 2.92 8.98
CA ALA A 106 -20.84 3.52 7.99
C ALA A 106 -20.29 4.87 8.48
N LEU A 107 -21.14 5.71 9.09
CA LEU A 107 -20.71 6.97 9.72
C LEU A 107 -19.68 6.75 10.83
N ASP A 108 -19.88 5.70 11.66
CA ASP A 108 -18.95 5.32 12.73
C ASP A 108 -17.56 4.91 12.17
N LYS A 109 -17.50 4.32 10.96
CA LYS A 109 -16.27 3.82 10.31
C LYS A 109 -15.57 4.83 9.40
N GLN A 110 -16.21 5.96 9.10
CA GLN A 110 -15.70 6.93 8.13
C GLN A 110 -14.42 7.60 8.64
N THR A 111 -13.36 7.51 7.84
CA THR A 111 -12.06 8.16 8.06
C THR A 111 -11.62 8.86 6.77
N SER A 112 -11.07 10.07 6.87
CA SER A 112 -10.50 10.81 5.75
C SER A 112 -9.33 11.66 6.22
N ALA A 113 -8.42 11.99 5.30
CA ALA A 113 -7.24 12.80 5.60
C ALA A 113 -7.61 14.24 6.05
N ASP A 114 -8.64 14.82 5.45
CA ASP A 114 -9.09 16.18 5.77
C ASP A 114 -10.16 16.16 6.87
N GLU A 115 -9.81 16.57 8.08
CA GLU A 115 -10.73 16.58 9.23
C GLU A 115 -11.93 17.51 9.03
N ASN A 116 -11.72 18.67 8.39
CA ASN A 116 -12.79 19.64 8.14
C ASN A 116 -13.80 19.10 7.13
N ALA A 117 -13.32 18.49 6.04
CA ALA A 117 -14.18 17.84 5.07
C ALA A 117 -14.95 16.67 5.70
N LEU A 118 -14.30 15.90 6.58
CA LEU A 118 -14.93 14.81 7.33
C LEU A 118 -16.08 15.30 8.22
N LYS A 119 -15.87 16.39 8.97
CA LYS A 119 -16.90 16.96 9.85
C LYS A 119 -18.11 17.43 9.04
N ILE A 120 -17.88 18.13 7.93
CA ILE A 120 -18.95 18.59 7.03
C ILE A 120 -19.69 17.40 6.43
N ALA A 121 -18.98 16.39 5.92
CA ALA A 121 -19.58 15.17 5.39
C ALA A 121 -20.44 14.45 6.44
N LYS A 122 -19.93 14.29 7.67
CA LYS A 122 -20.69 13.66 8.76
C LYS A 122 -21.97 14.40 9.12
N ILE A 123 -21.95 15.73 9.10
CA ILE A 123 -23.16 16.53 9.36
C ILE A 123 -24.21 16.26 8.28
N ILE A 124 -23.80 16.33 7.01
CA ILE A 124 -24.70 16.10 5.86
C ILE A 124 -25.23 14.66 5.85
N GLU A 125 -24.35 13.68 6.05
CA GLU A 125 -24.72 12.27 6.08
C GLU A 125 -25.66 11.95 7.25
N GLN A 126 -25.45 12.58 8.41
CA GLN A 126 -26.34 12.43 9.57
C GLN A 126 -27.72 13.04 9.30
N GLU A 127 -27.78 14.19 8.63
CA GLU A 127 -29.05 14.82 8.21
C GLU A 127 -29.82 13.91 7.24
N VAL A 128 -29.15 13.38 6.21
CA VAL A 128 -29.75 12.43 5.25
C VAL A 128 -30.23 11.16 5.95
N LEU A 129 -29.46 10.65 6.92
CA LEU A 129 -29.85 9.50 7.71
C LEU A 129 -31.08 9.78 8.57
N ASN A 130 -31.16 10.97 9.19
CA ASN A 130 -32.33 11.39 9.96
C ASN A 130 -33.56 11.52 9.05
N ASP A 131 -33.42 12.11 7.87
CA ASP A 131 -34.49 12.23 6.88
C ASP A 131 -34.97 10.86 6.37
N LEU A 132 -34.05 9.89 6.27
CA LEU A 132 -34.37 8.50 5.98
C LEU A 132 -35.16 7.86 7.12
N THR A 133 -34.76 8.06 8.39
CA THR A 133 -35.47 7.50 9.54
C THR A 133 -36.84 8.12 9.75
N ASP A 134 -36.98 9.42 9.51
CA ASP A 134 -38.23 10.16 9.60
C ASP A 134 -39.19 9.80 8.45
N GLY A 135 -38.70 9.14 7.40
CA GLY A 135 -39.50 8.73 6.26
C GLY A 135 -39.79 9.85 5.27
N LYS A 136 -39.04 10.97 5.33
CA LYS A 136 -39.07 12.02 4.30
C LYS A 136 -38.54 11.49 2.97
N ILE A 137 -37.56 10.58 3.03
CA ILE A 137 -37.04 9.84 1.88
C ILE A 137 -37.89 8.58 1.70
N SER A 138 -38.60 8.50 0.57
CA SER A 138 -39.40 7.33 0.26
C SER A 138 -38.52 6.12 -0.08
N THR A 139 -38.64 5.05 0.70
CA THR A 139 -37.97 3.76 0.45
C THR A 139 -38.86 2.77 -0.30
N SER A 140 -40.06 3.17 -0.71
CA SER A 140 -41.01 2.28 -1.38
C SER A 140 -40.58 2.00 -2.82
N TRP A 141 -40.24 0.75 -3.12
CA TRP A 141 -40.04 0.31 -4.51
C TRP A 141 -41.33 -0.17 -5.19
N TYR A 142 -42.44 -0.28 -4.45
CA TYR A 142 -43.74 -0.74 -4.97
C TYR A 142 -44.29 0.15 -6.08
N TYR A 143 -43.90 1.43 -6.11
CA TYR A 143 -44.29 2.40 -7.12
C TYR A 143 -43.10 2.93 -7.92
N ARG A 144 -42.07 2.10 -8.18
CA ARG A 144 -41.14 2.46 -9.26
C ARG A 144 -41.96 2.50 -10.54
N GLN A 145 -42.37 3.70 -10.96
CA GLN A 145 -42.69 3.92 -12.36
C GLN A 145 -41.51 3.32 -13.13
N ASN A 146 -41.79 2.47 -14.11
CA ASN A 146 -40.80 1.99 -15.07
C ASN A 146 -40.39 3.19 -15.93
N VAL A 147 -39.68 4.14 -15.31
CA VAL A 147 -39.11 5.31 -15.92
C VAL A 147 -37.88 4.79 -16.65
N HIS A 148 -38.13 4.14 -17.79
CA HIS A 148 -37.17 3.98 -18.88
C HIS A 148 -36.82 5.35 -19.50
N GLU A 149 -37.39 6.46 -19.02
CA GLU A 149 -36.83 7.79 -19.24
C GLU A 149 -35.53 7.92 -18.45
N PRO A 150 -34.40 8.20 -19.12
CA PRO A 150 -33.15 8.43 -18.43
C PRO A 150 -33.28 9.62 -17.47
N LEU A 151 -33.40 9.35 -16.18
CA LEU A 151 -33.19 10.31 -15.08
C LEU A 151 -31.77 10.93 -15.12
N GLU A 152 -30.93 10.52 -16.09
CA GLU A 152 -29.60 11.03 -16.39
C GLU A 152 -29.52 12.55 -16.59
N LYS A 153 -30.65 13.24 -16.81
CA LYS A 153 -30.67 14.70 -17.02
C LYS A 153 -30.67 15.55 -15.75
N ILE A 154 -30.91 15.01 -14.57
CA ILE A 154 -31.27 15.86 -13.41
C ILE A 154 -30.05 16.34 -12.62
N LEU A 155 -28.88 15.70 -12.73
CA LEU A 155 -27.68 16.09 -11.97
C LEU A 155 -26.43 16.21 -12.85
N PRO A 156 -25.66 17.31 -12.75
CA PRO A 156 -24.35 17.38 -13.40
C PRO A 156 -23.45 16.29 -12.82
N LYS A 157 -23.06 15.33 -13.67
CA LYS A 157 -22.15 14.25 -13.30
C LYS A 157 -20.79 14.86 -12.93
N LYS A 158 -20.24 14.47 -11.77
CA LYS A 158 -18.87 14.86 -11.41
C LYS A 158 -17.90 14.34 -12.47
N PRO A 159 -16.87 15.12 -12.86
CA PRO A 159 -15.88 14.65 -13.82
C PRO A 159 -15.16 13.41 -13.28
N HIS A 160 -14.81 12.50 -14.18
CA HIS A 160 -14.07 11.30 -13.83
C HIS A 160 -12.69 11.70 -13.23
N PRO A 161 -12.22 11.08 -12.13
CA PRO A 161 -10.98 11.47 -11.47
C PRO A 161 -9.75 11.44 -12.40
N GLN A 162 -9.71 10.49 -13.34
CA GLN A 162 -8.65 10.42 -14.33
C GLN A 162 -8.64 11.61 -15.29
N ASN A 163 -9.80 12.19 -15.61
CA ASN A 163 -9.86 13.37 -16.47
C ASN A 163 -9.23 14.57 -15.77
N ILE A 164 -9.46 14.72 -14.46
CA ILE A 164 -8.85 15.78 -13.65
C ILE A 164 -7.32 15.62 -13.61
N VAL A 165 -6.83 14.41 -13.39
CA VAL A 165 -5.38 14.12 -13.37
C VAL A 165 -4.77 14.35 -14.75
N ASN A 166 -5.43 13.93 -15.82
CA ASN A 166 -4.97 14.13 -17.19
C ASN A 166 -4.93 15.62 -17.56
N GLN A 167 -5.93 16.41 -17.13
CA GLN A 167 -5.95 17.87 -17.32
C GLN A 167 -4.74 18.54 -16.66
N ARG A 168 -4.43 18.21 -15.39
CA ARG A 168 -3.24 18.76 -14.71
C ARG A 168 -1.94 18.39 -15.43
N LYS A 169 -1.80 17.13 -15.83
CA LYS A 169 -0.62 16.68 -16.59
C LYS A 169 -0.50 17.39 -17.93
N LEU A 170 -1.63 17.63 -18.61
CA LEU A 170 -1.64 18.34 -19.88
C LEU A 170 -1.14 19.77 -19.68
N GLU A 171 -1.60 20.49 -18.66
CA GLU A 171 -1.11 21.83 -18.32
C GLU A 171 0.40 21.83 -18.01
N GLU A 172 0.88 20.85 -17.25
CA GLU A 172 2.31 20.66 -16.96
C GLU A 172 3.12 20.43 -18.24
N TYR A 173 2.67 19.52 -19.11
CA TYR A 173 3.36 19.22 -20.37
C TYR A 173 3.33 20.41 -21.33
N GLU A 174 2.24 21.16 -21.41
CA GLU A 174 2.17 22.37 -22.23
C GLU A 174 3.12 23.46 -21.74
N ALA A 175 3.31 23.60 -20.44
CA ALA A 175 4.30 24.52 -19.87
C ALA A 175 5.74 24.08 -20.23
N ILE A 176 6.06 22.79 -20.09
CA ILE A 176 7.37 22.24 -20.46
C ILE A 176 7.61 22.41 -21.96
N LEU A 177 6.62 22.11 -22.79
CA LEU A 177 6.72 22.21 -24.24
C LEU A 177 6.97 23.66 -24.67
N ARG A 178 6.29 24.64 -24.06
CA ARG A 178 6.56 26.07 -24.29
C ARG A 178 8.00 26.45 -23.94
N ARG A 179 8.50 26.00 -22.79
CA ARG A 179 9.89 26.25 -22.37
C ARG A 179 10.90 25.65 -23.35
N LEU A 180 10.74 24.37 -23.71
CA LEU A 180 11.65 23.69 -24.62
C LEU A 180 11.64 24.32 -26.01
N LYS A 181 10.49 24.81 -26.49
CA LYS A 181 10.42 25.56 -27.75
C LYS A 181 11.20 26.86 -27.69
N ALA A 182 11.06 27.63 -26.62
CA ALA A 182 11.83 28.86 -26.43
C ALA A 182 13.34 28.57 -26.38
N GLU A 183 13.76 27.55 -25.64
CA GLU A 183 15.18 27.13 -25.61
C GLU A 183 15.66 26.74 -27.02
N CYS A 184 14.90 25.94 -27.78
CA CYS A 184 15.26 25.61 -29.16
C CYS A 184 15.38 26.85 -30.06
N GLU A 185 14.47 27.81 -29.93
CA GLU A 185 14.52 29.08 -30.68
C GLU A 185 15.78 29.88 -30.33
N GLU A 186 16.13 29.98 -29.04
CA GLU A 186 17.37 30.60 -28.58
C GLU A 186 18.61 29.92 -29.15
N TRP A 187 18.67 28.59 -29.13
CA TRP A 187 19.78 27.83 -29.73
C TRP A 187 19.88 28.06 -31.23
N THR A 188 18.76 28.07 -31.96
CA THR A 188 18.78 28.35 -33.41
C THR A 188 19.26 29.77 -33.72
N ASN A 189 18.89 30.75 -32.91
CA ASN A 189 19.34 32.13 -33.05
C ASN A 189 20.85 32.22 -32.81
N LEU A 190 21.36 31.62 -31.73
CA LEU A 190 22.78 31.62 -31.40
C LEU A 190 23.62 30.91 -32.48
N ILE A 191 23.14 29.79 -33.02
CA ILE A 191 23.78 29.12 -34.15
C ILE A 191 23.82 30.04 -35.38
N SER A 192 22.73 30.75 -35.66
CA SER A 192 22.67 31.70 -36.79
C SER A 192 23.63 32.88 -36.60
N GLU A 193 23.75 33.41 -35.38
CA GLU A 193 24.68 34.48 -35.04
C GLU A 193 26.13 34.04 -35.22
N ILE A 194 26.50 32.87 -34.69
CA ILE A 194 27.85 32.31 -34.85
C ILE A 194 28.15 32.04 -36.33
N ASN A 195 27.21 31.47 -37.08
CA ASN A 195 27.40 31.22 -38.51
C ASN A 195 27.60 32.54 -39.27
N SER A 196 26.82 33.58 -38.97
CA SER A 196 26.98 34.90 -39.60
C SER A 196 28.34 35.55 -39.25
N PHE A 197 28.80 35.40 -38.01
CA PHE A 197 30.12 35.86 -37.59
C PHE A 197 31.22 35.09 -38.32
N HIS A 198 31.10 33.77 -38.41
CA HIS A 198 32.05 32.93 -39.13
C HIS A 198 32.11 33.30 -40.62
N GLU A 199 30.96 33.47 -41.28
CA GLU A 199 30.88 33.96 -42.66
C GLU A 199 31.60 35.31 -42.82
N SER A 200 31.42 36.24 -41.88
CA SER A 200 32.12 37.53 -41.92
C SER A 200 33.64 37.38 -41.82
N VAL A 201 34.14 36.51 -40.94
CA VAL A 201 35.57 36.26 -40.75
C VAL A 201 36.17 35.56 -41.97
N VAL A 202 35.48 34.57 -42.53
CA VAL A 202 35.93 33.86 -43.74
C VAL A 202 35.98 34.81 -44.93
N ASN A 203 35.00 35.71 -45.09
CA ASN A 203 35.03 36.73 -46.13
C ASN A 203 36.21 37.70 -45.96
N VAL A 204 36.50 38.14 -44.73
CA VAL A 204 37.67 38.98 -44.42
C VAL A 204 38.99 38.24 -44.67
N ALA A 205 39.09 36.97 -44.27
CA ALA A 205 40.29 36.16 -44.51
C ALA A 205 40.52 35.88 -46.00
N SER A 206 39.44 35.68 -46.78
CA SER A 206 39.51 35.44 -48.23
C SER A 206 39.87 36.70 -49.04
N SER A 207 39.74 37.90 -48.45
CA SER A 207 40.15 39.16 -49.06
C SER A 207 41.60 39.55 -48.74
N ILE A 208 42.29 38.78 -47.88
CA ILE A 208 43.75 38.83 -47.75
C ILE A 208 44.32 38.00 -48.91
N PRO A 209 45.05 38.60 -49.87
CA PRO A 209 45.65 37.84 -50.95
C PRO A 209 46.63 36.81 -50.37
N SER A 210 46.44 35.53 -50.73
CA SER A 210 47.28 34.39 -50.30
C SER A 210 48.68 34.38 -50.91
N ASP A 211 49.20 35.53 -51.32
CA ASP A 211 50.55 35.73 -51.84
C ASP A 211 51.24 36.80 -50.98
N GLU A 212 51.60 36.42 -49.74
CA GLU A 212 52.85 36.80 -49.07
C GLU A 212 52.87 36.15 -47.68
N GLY A 213 53.71 35.13 -47.52
CA GLY A 213 53.95 34.45 -46.24
C GLY A 213 53.12 33.18 -46.05
N LYS A 214 53.66 32.04 -46.51
CA LYS A 214 53.31 30.74 -45.94
C LYS A 214 53.59 30.81 -44.44
N ILE A 215 52.55 30.97 -43.62
CA ILE A 215 52.67 30.72 -42.18
C ILE A 215 52.93 29.23 -42.05
N SER A 216 54.22 28.89 -41.89
CA SER A 216 54.68 27.55 -41.61
C SER A 216 54.14 27.15 -40.23
N MET A 217 53.16 26.24 -40.20
CA MET A 217 52.61 25.65 -38.97
C MET A 217 53.54 24.58 -38.36
N LEU A 218 54.85 24.67 -38.62
CA LEU A 218 55.85 23.81 -37.98
C LEU A 218 56.05 24.31 -36.52
N PRO A 219 55.88 23.44 -35.49
CA PRO A 219 55.93 23.85 -34.07
C PRO A 219 57.21 24.54 -33.60
N ASP A 220 58.31 24.47 -34.37
CA ASP A 220 59.64 24.95 -33.96
C ASP A 220 60.03 26.32 -34.53
N GLU A 221 59.19 26.96 -35.37
CA GLU A 221 59.48 28.30 -35.91
C GLU A 221 58.38 29.29 -35.53
N ILE A 222 58.19 29.49 -34.23
CA ILE A 222 57.50 30.69 -33.75
C ILE A 222 58.42 31.86 -34.05
N ASP A 223 57.99 32.77 -34.91
CA ASP A 223 58.71 34.00 -35.20
C ASP A 223 58.75 34.87 -33.93
N MET A 224 59.88 34.80 -33.22
CA MET A 224 60.12 35.44 -31.92
C MET A 224 60.09 36.98 -31.96
N SER A 225 59.93 37.56 -33.15
CA SER A 225 59.73 39.00 -33.39
C SER A 225 58.32 39.49 -33.02
N PHE A 226 57.35 38.57 -32.87
CA PHE A 226 55.98 38.91 -32.45
C PHE A 226 55.82 39.08 -30.92
N LEU A 227 56.84 38.67 -30.13
CA LEU A 227 56.83 38.83 -28.68
C LEU A 227 57.39 40.22 -28.28
N PRO A 228 56.77 40.89 -27.30
CA PRO A 228 57.33 42.11 -26.69
C PRO A 228 58.77 41.90 -26.20
N GLU A 229 59.66 42.89 -26.40
CA GLU A 229 61.11 42.79 -26.13
C GLU A 229 61.45 42.29 -24.70
N GLU A 230 60.60 42.62 -23.72
CA GLU A 230 60.76 42.18 -22.34
C GLU A 230 60.64 40.66 -22.19
N GLN A 231 59.75 40.03 -22.95
CA GLN A 231 59.51 38.59 -22.92
C GLN A 231 60.62 37.82 -23.64
N HIS A 232 61.19 38.42 -24.69
CA HIS A 232 62.35 37.86 -25.39
C HIS A 232 63.59 37.77 -24.48
N LYS A 233 63.86 38.86 -23.73
CA LYS A 233 64.98 38.92 -22.79
C LYS A 233 64.79 37.96 -21.60
N PHE A 234 63.55 37.80 -21.15
CA PHE A 234 63.18 36.84 -20.12
C PHE A 234 63.42 35.39 -20.57
N LEU A 235 62.98 35.01 -21.78
CA LEU A 235 63.15 33.66 -22.32
C LEU A 235 64.64 33.26 -22.47
N LEU A 236 65.48 34.15 -23.00
CA LEU A 236 66.93 33.89 -23.14
C LEU A 236 67.66 33.68 -21.80
N GLN A 237 67.12 34.22 -20.70
CA GLN A 237 67.70 34.06 -19.37
C GLN A 237 67.47 32.66 -18.79
N TYR A 238 66.36 32.01 -19.15
CA TYR A 238 65.95 30.72 -18.57
C TYR A 238 66.10 29.52 -19.52
N CYS A 239 66.09 29.73 -20.84
CA CYS A 239 66.21 28.66 -21.83
C CYS A 239 67.65 28.19 -22.14
N ASN A 240 68.63 28.47 -21.28
CA ASN A 240 69.98 27.93 -21.45
C ASN A 240 70.05 26.47 -20.99
N GLU A 241 70.91 25.68 -21.65
CA GLU A 241 71.14 24.21 -21.63
C GLU A 241 71.06 23.44 -20.28
N ASP A 242 70.90 24.11 -19.14
CA ASP A 242 70.78 23.51 -17.81
C ASP A 242 69.45 22.76 -17.60
N GLU A 243 68.36 23.14 -18.29
CA GLU A 243 67.07 22.44 -18.16
C GLU A 243 67.05 21.08 -18.86
N LYS A 244 67.68 20.96 -20.04
CA LYS A 244 67.80 19.68 -20.76
C LYS A 244 68.60 18.66 -19.95
N ASN A 245 69.65 19.11 -19.26
CA ASN A 245 70.45 18.23 -18.38
C ASN A 245 69.65 17.77 -17.16
N LYS A 246 68.85 18.65 -16.54
CA LYS A 246 67.96 18.28 -15.43
C LYS A 246 66.86 17.31 -15.84
N ILE A 247 66.27 17.49 -17.03
CA ILE A 247 65.28 16.56 -17.58
C ILE A 247 65.90 15.18 -17.80
N ASN A 248 67.11 15.14 -18.37
CA ASN A 248 67.82 13.89 -18.63
C ASN A 248 68.23 13.16 -17.34
N ASP A 249 68.54 13.89 -16.27
CA ASP A 249 68.82 13.31 -14.96
C ASP A 249 67.55 12.83 -14.23
N LEU A 250 66.41 13.51 -14.41
CA LEU A 250 65.11 13.05 -13.90
C LEU A 250 64.64 11.79 -14.65
N GLU A 251 64.83 11.72 -15.97
CA GLU A 251 64.45 10.57 -16.79
C GLU A 251 65.21 9.31 -16.39
N LYS A 252 66.51 9.43 -16.04
CA LYS A 252 67.31 8.34 -15.47
C LYS A 252 66.77 7.82 -14.13
N VAL A 253 66.09 8.66 -13.33
CA VAL A 253 65.50 8.27 -12.04
C VAL A 253 64.10 7.67 -12.22
N ILE A 254 63.33 8.16 -13.20
CA ILE A 254 61.96 7.70 -13.46
C ILE A 254 61.94 6.30 -14.07
N GLN A 255 62.81 6.01 -15.03
CA GLN A 255 62.90 4.71 -15.70
C GLN A 255 63.00 3.50 -14.73
N PRO A 256 63.90 3.47 -13.73
CA PRO A 256 63.96 2.37 -12.78
C PRO A 256 62.74 2.33 -11.84
N LEU A 257 62.16 3.49 -11.48
CA LEU A 257 60.95 3.54 -10.65
C LEU A 257 59.73 2.98 -11.36
N GLU A 258 59.55 3.28 -12.66
CA GLU A 258 58.49 2.70 -13.48
C GLU A 258 58.64 1.18 -13.55
N SER A 259 59.86 0.67 -13.79
CA SER A 259 60.10 -0.77 -13.81
C SER A 259 59.76 -1.46 -12.48
N GLN A 260 60.01 -0.78 -11.35
CA GLN A 260 59.66 -1.28 -10.01
C GLN A 260 58.14 -1.22 -9.76
N LEU A 261 57.48 -0.15 -10.19
CA LEU A 261 56.04 0.01 -10.09
C LEU A 261 55.33 -1.09 -10.89
N ASP A 262 55.79 -1.37 -12.11
CA ASP A 262 55.23 -2.42 -12.97
C ASP A 262 55.40 -3.81 -12.35
N HIS A 263 56.56 -4.08 -11.72
CA HIS A 263 56.75 -5.32 -10.97
C HIS A 263 55.75 -5.43 -9.81
N ILE A 264 55.60 -4.38 -9.01
CA ILE A 264 54.66 -4.35 -7.87
C ILE A 264 53.23 -4.55 -8.37
N TYR A 265 52.85 -3.87 -9.46
CA TYR A 265 51.53 -4.01 -10.06
C TYR A 265 51.27 -5.45 -10.50
N HIS A 266 52.23 -6.07 -11.18
CA HIS A 266 52.13 -7.46 -11.61
C HIS A 266 52.00 -8.41 -10.40
N PHE A 267 52.78 -8.22 -9.33
CA PHE A 267 52.65 -9.00 -8.09
C PHE A 267 51.26 -8.84 -7.46
N PHE A 268 50.76 -7.61 -7.35
CA PHE A 268 49.45 -7.36 -6.77
C PHE A 268 48.31 -7.93 -7.63
N TYR A 269 48.44 -7.85 -8.95
CA TYR A 269 47.50 -8.42 -9.89
C TYR A 269 47.41 -9.94 -9.74
N HIS A 270 48.55 -10.63 -9.64
CA HIS A 270 48.57 -12.08 -9.40
C HIS A 270 48.03 -12.44 -8.02
N ALA A 271 48.37 -11.69 -6.98
CA ALA A 271 47.82 -11.90 -5.64
C ALA A 271 46.30 -11.71 -5.60
N SER A 272 45.77 -10.69 -6.29
CA SER A 272 44.33 -10.43 -6.42
C SER A 272 43.63 -11.56 -7.18
N LYS A 273 44.19 -12.00 -8.32
CA LYS A 273 43.68 -13.16 -9.06
C LYS A 273 43.69 -14.45 -8.24
N PHE A 274 44.73 -14.67 -7.45
CA PHE A 274 44.79 -15.79 -6.54
C PHE A 274 43.68 -15.68 -5.49
N ASN A 275 43.50 -14.51 -4.88
CA ASN A 275 42.49 -14.29 -3.85
C ASN A 275 41.06 -14.53 -4.38
N THR A 276 40.74 -14.01 -5.57
CA THR A 276 39.43 -14.24 -6.20
C THR A 276 39.20 -15.72 -6.53
N ALA A 277 40.21 -16.42 -7.05
CA ALA A 277 40.13 -17.86 -7.28
C ALA A 277 39.92 -18.64 -5.97
N THR A 278 40.62 -18.27 -4.89
CA THR A 278 40.43 -18.89 -3.57
C THR A 278 39.05 -18.60 -2.99
N GLN A 279 38.52 -17.39 -3.17
CA GLN A 279 37.18 -17.04 -2.72
C GLN A 279 36.11 -17.88 -3.43
N ILE A 280 36.19 -18.00 -4.76
CA ILE A 280 35.28 -18.84 -5.55
C ILE A 280 35.36 -20.31 -5.09
N TYR A 281 36.56 -20.80 -4.82
CA TYR A 281 36.73 -22.15 -4.28
C TYR A 281 36.09 -22.32 -2.90
N CYS A 282 36.32 -21.38 -1.98
CA CYS A 282 35.74 -21.38 -0.64
C CYS A 282 34.20 -21.28 -0.69
N GLU A 283 33.64 -20.46 -1.58
CA GLU A 283 32.18 -20.36 -1.79
C GLU A 283 31.60 -21.68 -2.30
N ASN A 284 32.22 -22.30 -3.30
CA ASN A 284 31.80 -23.61 -3.80
C ASN A 284 31.89 -24.70 -2.72
N LEU A 285 32.95 -24.68 -1.91
CA LEU A 285 33.11 -25.60 -0.78
C LEU A 285 32.03 -25.34 0.28
N HIS A 286 31.73 -24.08 0.58
CA HIS A 286 30.69 -23.70 1.53
C HIS A 286 29.30 -24.15 1.04
N LEU A 287 28.98 -23.95 -0.24
CA LEU A 287 27.74 -24.45 -0.86
C LEU A 287 27.65 -25.98 -0.79
N LYS A 288 28.75 -26.69 -1.02
CA LYS A 288 28.79 -28.16 -0.92
C LYS A 288 28.63 -28.64 0.53
N LEU A 289 29.27 -27.98 1.50
CA LEU A 289 29.08 -28.29 2.92
C LEU A 289 27.66 -27.97 3.39
N SER A 290 27.11 -26.82 3.00
CA SER A 290 25.74 -26.43 3.34
C SER A 290 24.72 -27.40 2.74
N SER A 291 24.88 -27.79 1.47
CA SER A 291 23.98 -28.76 0.83
C SER A 291 24.07 -30.15 1.47
N THR A 292 25.26 -30.64 1.81
CA THR A 292 25.43 -31.91 2.54
C THR A 292 24.86 -31.83 3.97
N PHE A 293 25.03 -30.71 4.67
CA PHE A 293 24.45 -30.49 6.00
C PHE A 293 22.93 -30.45 5.94
N LEU A 294 22.35 -29.72 4.99
CA LEU A 294 20.90 -29.70 4.76
C LEU A 294 20.36 -31.08 4.39
N GLN A 295 21.08 -31.83 3.53
CA GLN A 295 20.71 -33.20 3.20
C GLN A 295 20.72 -34.10 4.44
N LYS A 296 21.75 -33.99 5.29
CA LYS A 296 21.82 -34.71 6.56
C LYS A 296 20.69 -34.32 7.52
N GLN A 297 20.39 -33.03 7.64
CA GLN A 297 19.30 -32.53 8.49
C GLN A 297 17.93 -32.99 7.99
N ARG A 298 17.70 -33.05 6.68
CA ARG A 298 16.48 -33.62 6.09
C ARG A 298 16.33 -35.11 6.39
N LEU A 299 17.43 -35.87 6.28
CA LEU A 299 17.46 -37.28 6.66
C LEU A 299 17.17 -37.48 8.16
N GLU A 300 17.71 -36.63 9.03
CA GLU A 300 17.44 -36.65 10.48
C GLU A 300 16.01 -36.23 10.83
N ARG A 301 15.38 -35.34 10.04
CA ARG A 301 13.97 -34.94 10.20
C ARG A 301 12.97 -35.94 9.61
N GLY A 302 13.44 -37.02 8.99
CA GLY A 302 12.57 -38.07 8.44
C GLY A 302 11.79 -37.67 7.19
N GLU A 303 12.19 -36.59 6.49
CA GLU A 303 11.59 -36.19 5.21
C GLU A 303 12.18 -37.06 4.09
N ILE A 304 11.65 -38.27 3.93
CA ILE A 304 12.03 -39.17 2.84
C ILE A 304 11.39 -38.63 1.55
N GLU A 305 12.20 -38.07 0.65
CA GLU A 305 11.71 -37.66 -0.68
C GLU A 305 11.11 -38.87 -1.41
N THR A 306 9.98 -38.65 -2.09
CA THR A 306 9.22 -39.66 -2.83
C THR A 306 10.06 -40.47 -3.81
N LYS A 307 11.16 -39.90 -4.32
CA LYS A 307 12.14 -40.59 -5.17
C LYS A 307 12.89 -41.71 -4.45
N HIS A 308 13.25 -41.55 -3.17
CA HIS A 308 13.89 -42.60 -2.39
C HIS A 308 12.91 -43.73 -2.05
N VAL A 309 11.64 -43.38 -1.79
CA VAL A 309 10.55 -44.34 -1.63
C VAL A 309 10.34 -45.14 -2.93
N LEU A 310 10.28 -44.46 -4.08
CA LEU A 310 10.14 -45.09 -5.39
C LEU A 310 11.36 -45.97 -5.76
N GLN A 311 12.57 -45.55 -5.39
CA GLN A 311 13.78 -46.34 -5.63
C GLN A 311 13.85 -47.57 -4.72
N ALA A 312 13.37 -47.48 -3.47
CA ALA A 312 13.22 -48.63 -2.58
C ALA A 312 12.19 -49.63 -3.15
N PHE A 313 11.05 -49.14 -3.64
CA PHE A 313 10.07 -49.99 -4.31
C PHE A 313 10.61 -50.62 -5.60
N SER A 314 11.47 -49.93 -6.36
CA SER A 314 12.10 -50.50 -7.56
C SER A 314 13.12 -51.60 -7.27
N ARG A 315 13.63 -51.71 -6.03
CA ARG A 315 14.59 -52.74 -5.60
C ARG A 315 13.92 -53.97 -4.97
N ILE A 316 12.61 -53.95 -4.74
CA ILE A 316 11.84 -55.05 -4.12
C ILE A 316 11.17 -55.93 -5.20
N ARG A 317 11.78 -56.06 -6.38
CA ARG A 317 11.28 -56.98 -7.42
C ARG A 317 12.35 -57.94 -7.86
#